data_AF-A0A9C9Q522-F1
#
_entry.id   AF-A0A9C9Q522-F1
#
_cell.length_a   1.000
_cell.length_b   1.000
_cell.length_c   1.000
_cell.angle_alpha   90.00
_cell.angle_beta   90.00
_cell.angle_gamma   90.00
#
_symmetry.space_group_name_H-M   'P 1'
#
loop_
_entity.id
_entity.type
_entity.pdbx_description
1 polymer ?
#
loop_
_entity_poly.entity_id
_entity_poly.type
_entity_poly.pdbx_seq_one_letter_code
_entity_poly.pdbx_strand_id
1 'polypeptide(L)'
;MGSFCAKFARLSMQRSLLILLALTLSLPVSAATIEGVRLWSGPDQNRLVFDLNGPVSHKLFVLHSPERVVVDIKNARLLHDLGRLDLSKSFVHRVRSATHNGNLRVVLDMRGKVQPKSFLLKPTQKYGHR
;
A
#
# COMPACT_ATOMS: atom_id res chain seq x y z
N MET A 1 38.35 -45.14 18.31
CA MET A 1 37.75 -44.59 17.08
C MET A 1 36.25 -44.21 17.21
N GLY A 2 35.72 -43.85 18.39
CA GLY A 2 34.28 -43.61 18.59
C GLY A 2 33.81 -42.15 18.80
N SER A 3 34.73 -41.19 19.00
CA SER A 3 34.37 -39.82 19.41
C SER A 3 34.10 -38.85 18.24
N PHE A 4 34.59 -39.17 17.03
CA PHE A 4 34.48 -38.30 15.84
C PHE A 4 33.09 -38.38 15.17
N CYS A 5 32.45 -39.55 15.18
CA CYS A 5 31.14 -39.77 14.57
C CYS A 5 30.00 -39.03 15.31
N ALA A 6 30.09 -38.95 16.65
CA ALA A 6 29.07 -38.30 17.48
C ALA A 6 29.08 -36.76 17.38
N LYS A 7 30.26 -36.14 17.18
CA LYS A 7 30.37 -34.68 17.01
C LYS A 7 29.83 -34.22 15.64
N PHE A 8 30.07 -34.99 14.57
CA PHE A 8 29.52 -34.70 13.24
C PHE A 8 27.99 -34.83 13.20
N ALA A 9 27.44 -35.88 13.85
CA ALA A 9 26.00 -36.06 13.97
C ALA A 9 25.34 -34.93 14.77
N ARG A 10 25.91 -34.52 15.91
CA ARG A 10 25.41 -33.38 16.72
C ARG A 10 25.46 -32.05 15.97
N LEU A 11 26.52 -31.79 15.21
CA LEU A 11 26.66 -30.55 14.44
C LEU A 11 25.69 -30.52 13.24
N SER A 12 25.42 -31.67 12.60
CA SER A 12 24.42 -31.77 11.53
C SER A 12 22.99 -31.60 12.06
N MET A 13 22.68 -32.19 13.22
CA MET A 13 21.35 -32.15 13.84
C MET A 13 21.01 -30.74 14.35
N GLN A 14 22.01 -30.02 14.86
CA GLN A 14 21.85 -28.63 15.32
C GLN A 14 21.65 -27.66 14.15
N ARG A 15 22.30 -27.89 12.99
CA ARG A 15 22.06 -27.12 11.76
C ARG A 15 20.68 -27.38 11.17
N SER A 16 20.22 -28.63 11.16
CA SER A 16 18.87 -28.99 10.71
C SER A 16 17.79 -28.37 11.60
N LEU A 17 18.00 -28.33 12.92
CA LEU A 17 17.07 -27.70 13.86
C LEU A 17 17.01 -26.16 13.67
N LEU A 18 18.15 -25.50 13.41
CA LEU A 18 18.19 -24.06 13.13
C LEU A 18 17.52 -23.71 11.78
N ILE A 19 17.68 -24.55 10.75
CA ILE A 19 17.01 -24.37 9.46
C ILE A 19 15.49 -24.59 9.60
N LEU A 20 15.08 -25.63 10.34
CA LEU A 20 13.66 -25.89 10.60
C LEU A 20 13.01 -24.75 11.41
N LEU A 21 13.73 -24.23 12.42
CA LEU A 21 13.28 -23.07 13.19
C LEU A 21 13.18 -21.81 12.32
N ALA A 22 14.15 -21.55 11.46
CA ALA A 22 14.12 -20.43 10.51
C ALA A 22 12.98 -20.54 9.48
N LEU A 23 12.63 -21.76 9.03
CA LEU A 23 11.49 -21.98 8.13
C LEU A 23 10.13 -21.70 8.77
N THR A 24 10.02 -21.75 10.11
CA THR A 24 8.76 -21.46 10.83
C THR A 24 8.53 -19.96 11.10
N LEU A 25 9.50 -19.10 10.81
CA LEU A 25 9.44 -17.65 11.11
C LEU A 25 8.76 -16.79 10.02
N SER A 26 8.03 -17.40 9.08
CA SER A 26 7.24 -16.63 8.11
C SER A 26 6.02 -16.00 8.79
N LEU A 27 6.17 -14.74 9.24
CA LEU A 27 5.05 -13.95 9.74
C LEU A 27 4.06 -13.67 8.60
N PRO A 28 2.74 -13.84 8.80
CA PRO A 28 1.75 -13.47 7.80
C PRO A 28 1.82 -11.96 7.56
N VAL A 29 2.11 -11.55 6.32
CA VAL A 29 1.98 -10.14 5.93
C VAL A 29 0.50 -9.86 5.68
N SER A 30 -0.13 -9.08 6.56
CA SER A 30 -1.51 -8.65 6.35
C SER A 30 -1.56 -7.50 5.35
N ALA A 31 -2.61 -7.45 4.54
CA ALA A 31 -2.86 -6.32 3.66
C ALA A 31 -3.19 -5.08 4.50
N ALA A 32 -2.58 -3.95 4.17
CA ALA A 32 -2.93 -2.67 4.79
C ALA A 32 -4.36 -2.29 4.40
N THR A 33 -5.07 -1.61 5.30
CA THR A 33 -6.41 -1.11 5.02
C THR A 33 -6.40 0.40 4.87
N ILE A 34 -7.10 0.88 3.84
CA ILE A 34 -7.49 2.28 3.72
C ILE A 34 -8.75 2.47 4.55
N GLU A 35 -8.60 3.16 5.67
CA GLU A 35 -9.66 3.44 6.64
C GLU A 35 -10.44 4.71 6.28
N GLY A 36 -9.78 5.67 5.63
CA GLY A 36 -10.38 6.93 5.27
C GLY A 36 -9.79 7.50 3.99
N VAL A 37 -10.61 8.26 3.26
CA VAL A 37 -10.15 9.05 2.12
C VAL A 37 -10.67 10.46 2.27
N ARG A 38 -9.79 11.44 2.14
CA ARG A 38 -10.11 12.86 2.31
C ARG A 38 -9.62 13.64 1.11
N LEU A 39 -10.48 14.51 0.59
CA LEU A 39 -10.13 15.41 -0.51
C LEU A 39 -10.15 16.85 0.00
N TRP A 40 -9.03 17.54 -0.17
CA TRP A 40 -8.92 18.98 0.01
C TRP A 40 -8.81 19.63 -1.36
N SER A 41 -9.68 20.59 -1.64
CA SER A 41 -9.69 21.34 -2.90
C SER A 41 -9.27 22.78 -2.62
N GLY A 42 -8.16 23.20 -3.23
CA GLY A 42 -7.71 24.59 -3.28
C GLY A 42 -7.83 25.15 -4.71
N PRO A 43 -7.56 26.46 -4.91
CA PRO A 43 -7.69 27.09 -6.22
C PRO A 43 -6.76 26.46 -7.29
N ASP A 44 -5.55 26.08 -6.91
CA ASP A 44 -4.54 25.57 -7.86
C ASP A 44 -4.22 24.08 -7.70
N GLN A 45 -4.69 23.46 -6.61
CA GLN A 45 -4.34 22.07 -6.31
C GLN A 45 -5.43 21.31 -5.56
N ASN A 46 -5.50 20.01 -5.84
CA ASN A 46 -6.24 19.04 -5.06
C ASN A 46 -5.28 18.15 -4.28
N ARG A 47 -5.60 17.91 -3.01
CA ARG A 47 -4.87 16.96 -2.16
C ARG A 47 -5.81 15.85 -1.73
N LEU A 48 -5.60 14.67 -2.30
CA LEU A 48 -6.24 13.44 -1.87
C LEU A 48 -5.34 12.75 -0.84
N VAL A 49 -5.88 12.41 0.32
CA VAL A 49 -5.16 11.74 1.41
C VAL A 49 -5.85 10.42 1.69
N PHE A 50 -5.08 9.34 1.71
CA PHE A 50 -5.52 8.01 2.14
C PHE A 50 -5.05 7.79 3.57
N ASP A 51 -5.96 7.56 4.51
CA ASP A 51 -5.62 7.19 5.88
C ASP A 51 -5.47 5.66 5.96
N LEU A 52 -4.31 5.21 6.43
CA LEU A 52 -3.86 3.82 6.40
C LEU A 52 -3.56 3.31 7.81
N ASN A 53 -3.90 2.05 8.06
CA ASN A 53 -3.56 1.37 9.32
C ASN A 53 -2.12 0.83 9.36
N GLY A 54 -1.38 0.92 8.25
CA GLY A 54 -0.05 0.34 8.12
C GLY A 54 0.73 0.90 6.93
N PRO A 55 2.03 0.57 6.83
CA PRO A 55 2.88 1.02 5.74
C PRO A 55 2.48 0.38 4.42
N VAL A 56 2.57 1.14 3.33
CA VAL A 56 2.31 0.67 1.96
C VAL A 56 3.42 1.12 1.01
N SER A 57 3.43 0.56 -0.19
CA SER A 57 4.13 1.13 -1.33
C SER A 57 3.14 1.36 -2.46
N HIS A 58 3.36 2.40 -3.27
CA HIS A 58 2.45 2.72 -4.36
C HIS A 58 3.18 3.15 -5.62
N LYS A 59 2.47 3.09 -6.75
CA LYS A 59 2.87 3.67 -8.03
C LYS A 59 1.88 4.75 -8.41
N LEU A 60 2.39 5.85 -8.95
CA LEU A 60 1.61 6.98 -9.45
C LEU A 60 1.95 7.20 -10.91
N PHE A 61 0.94 7.27 -11.78
CA PHE A 61 1.11 7.57 -13.19
C PHE A 61 -0.14 8.21 -13.78
N VAL A 62 0.01 8.80 -14.97
CA VAL A 62 -1.06 9.45 -15.71
C VAL A 62 -1.41 8.62 -16.93
N LEU A 63 -2.70 8.54 -17.26
CA LEU A 63 -3.18 8.07 -18.55
C LEU A 63 -3.82 9.24 -19.28
N HIS A 64 -3.63 9.28 -20.59
CA HIS A 64 -4.25 10.27 -21.48
C HIS A 64 -5.43 9.64 -22.23
N SER A 65 -6.31 10.48 -22.76
CA SER A 65 -7.46 10.08 -23.59
C SER A 65 -8.40 9.04 -22.93
N PRO A 66 -9.14 9.38 -21.85
CA PRO A 66 -9.20 10.67 -21.15
C PRO A 66 -8.12 10.81 -20.06
N GLU A 67 -7.90 12.06 -19.61
CA GLU A 67 -6.95 12.39 -18.53
C GLU A 67 -7.34 11.70 -17.22
N ARG A 68 -6.43 10.86 -16.71
CA ARG A 68 -6.62 10.09 -15.48
C ARG A 68 -5.35 10.06 -14.66
N VAL A 69 -5.46 10.25 -13.36
CA VAL A 69 -4.40 9.93 -12.40
C VAL A 69 -4.68 8.58 -11.80
N VAL A 70 -3.72 7.67 -11.89
CA VAL A 70 -3.83 6.30 -11.36
C VAL A 70 -2.86 6.12 -10.21
N VAL A 71 -3.38 5.61 -9.10
CA VAL A 71 -2.60 5.23 -7.91
C VAL A 71 -2.80 3.74 -7.67
N ASP A 72 -1.73 2.96 -7.86
CA ASP A 72 -1.72 1.54 -7.51
C ASP A 72 -1.05 1.37 -6.15
N ILE A 73 -1.81 0.91 -5.16
CA ILE A 73 -1.35 0.72 -3.78
C ILE A 73 -1.19 -0.78 -3.52
N LYS A 74 0.05 -1.20 -3.25
CA LYS A 74 0.38 -2.62 -3.11
C LYS A 74 -0.18 -3.21 -1.83
N ASN A 75 -0.70 -4.44 -1.92
CA ASN A 75 -1.21 -5.21 -0.78
C ASN A 75 -2.15 -4.38 0.13
N ALA A 76 -3.01 -3.56 -0.48
CA ALA A 76 -3.95 -2.72 0.23
C ALA A 76 -5.39 -3.07 -0.14
N ARG A 77 -6.32 -2.82 0.79
CA ARG A 77 -7.76 -2.95 0.58
C ARG A 77 -8.47 -1.70 1.05
N LEU A 78 -9.57 -1.36 0.38
CA LEU A 78 -10.40 -0.22 0.73
C LEU A 78 -11.56 -0.68 1.60
N LEU A 79 -11.73 -0.10 2.80
CA LEU A 79 -12.82 -0.47 3.71
C LEU A 79 -14.15 0.22 3.39
N HIS A 80 -14.07 1.43 2.84
CA HIS A 80 -15.25 2.28 2.59
C HIS A 80 -15.26 2.81 1.16
N ASP A 81 -16.44 2.90 0.59
CA ASP A 81 -16.61 3.45 -0.76
C ASP A 81 -16.12 4.90 -0.86
N LEU A 82 -15.46 5.23 -1.97
CA LEU A 82 -14.95 6.55 -2.30
C LEU A 82 -16.04 7.51 -2.80
N GLY A 83 -17.26 7.01 -3.06
CA GLY A 83 -18.38 7.76 -3.61
C GLY A 83 -18.88 8.95 -2.76
N ARG A 84 -18.43 9.07 -1.50
CA ARG A 84 -18.83 10.15 -0.57
C ARG A 84 -17.97 11.41 -0.63
N LEU A 85 -16.92 11.45 -1.47
CA LEU A 85 -16.07 12.62 -1.59
C LEU A 85 -16.82 13.76 -2.30
N ASP A 86 -16.78 14.97 -1.73
CA ASP A 86 -17.25 16.17 -2.44
C ASP A 86 -16.23 16.58 -3.50
N LEU A 87 -16.61 16.35 -4.77
CA LEU A 87 -15.78 16.63 -5.94
C LEU A 87 -16.15 17.96 -6.63
N SER A 88 -17.15 18.69 -6.14
CA SER A 88 -17.77 19.83 -6.83
C SER A 88 -16.77 20.94 -7.18
N LYS A 89 -15.84 21.22 -6.27
CA LYS A 89 -14.80 22.27 -6.40
C LYS A 89 -13.41 21.72 -6.76
N SER A 90 -13.31 20.47 -7.18
CA SER A 90 -12.03 19.81 -7.44
C SER A 90 -11.64 19.84 -8.93
N PHE A 91 -10.42 19.46 -9.27
CA PHE A 91 -10.04 19.07 -10.63
C PHE A 91 -10.42 17.60 -10.96
N VAL A 92 -10.97 16.87 -10.00
CA VAL A 92 -11.33 15.44 -10.12
C VAL A 92 -12.80 15.31 -10.52
N HIS A 93 -13.06 14.84 -11.73
CA HIS A 93 -14.41 14.60 -12.23
C HIS A 93 -15.08 13.41 -11.52
N ARG A 94 -14.34 12.32 -11.33
CA ARG A 94 -14.85 11.09 -10.70
C ARG A 94 -13.72 10.30 -10.05
N VAL A 95 -14.01 9.64 -8.95
CA VAL A 95 -13.09 8.69 -8.29
C VAL A 95 -13.62 7.28 -8.47
N ARG A 96 -12.73 6.35 -8.83
CA ARG A 96 -13.03 4.92 -8.98
C ARG A 96 -12.01 4.10 -8.21
N SER A 97 -12.41 2.91 -7.78
CA SER A 97 -11.50 1.92 -7.21
C SER A 97 -11.79 0.52 -7.77
N ALA A 98 -10.76 -0.30 -7.86
CA ALA A 98 -10.87 -1.70 -8.23
C ALA A 98 -9.67 -2.49 -7.69
N THR A 99 -9.83 -3.80 -7.55
CA THR A 99 -8.69 -4.70 -7.38
C THR A 99 -8.02 -4.92 -8.74
N HIS A 100 -6.71 -4.75 -8.81
CA HIS A 100 -5.91 -4.94 -10.02
C HIS A 100 -4.60 -5.67 -9.68
N ASN A 101 -4.41 -6.88 -10.21
CA ASN A 101 -3.26 -7.74 -9.92
C ASN A 101 -3.00 -7.93 -8.42
N GLY A 102 -4.05 -8.17 -7.63
CA GLY A 102 -3.97 -8.32 -6.18
C GLY A 102 -3.75 -7.03 -5.38
N ASN A 103 -3.62 -5.88 -6.05
CA ASN A 103 -3.42 -4.57 -5.44
C ASN A 103 -4.69 -3.72 -5.53
N LEU A 104 -4.77 -2.66 -4.73
CA LEU A 104 -5.82 -1.66 -4.87
C LEU A 104 -5.40 -0.64 -5.93
N ARG A 105 -6.22 -0.45 -6.95
CA ARG A 105 -6.07 0.63 -7.93
C ARG A 105 -7.13 1.68 -7.67
N VAL A 106 -6.70 2.92 -7.44
CA VAL A 106 -7.56 4.10 -7.40
C VAL A 106 -7.34 4.91 -8.66
N VAL A 107 -8.42 5.27 -9.34
CA VAL A 107 -8.39 6.07 -10.58
C VAL A 107 -9.16 7.35 -10.36
N LEU A 108 -8.50 8.48 -10.54
CA LEU A 108 -9.10 9.81 -10.57
C LEU A 108 -9.28 10.20 -12.02
N ASP A 109 -10.52 10.24 -12.49
CA ASP A 109 -10.84 10.82 -13.79
C ASP A 109 -10.74 12.34 -13.65
N MET A 110 -9.90 13.00 -14.45
CA MET A 110 -9.56 14.40 -14.29
C MET A 110 -10.35 15.28 -15.27
N ARG A 111 -10.66 16.51 -14.85
CA ARG A 111 -11.28 17.54 -15.71
C ARG A 111 -10.32 18.14 -16.74
N GLY A 112 -9.01 17.89 -16.59
CA GLY A 112 -7.97 18.40 -17.48
C GLY A 112 -6.61 17.78 -17.18
N LYS A 113 -5.58 18.23 -17.91
CA LYS A 113 -4.20 17.78 -17.71
C LYS A 113 -3.69 18.20 -16.33
N VAL A 114 -2.98 17.31 -15.66
CA VAL A 114 -2.41 17.55 -14.33
C VAL A 114 -1.01 16.97 -14.21
N GLN A 115 -0.24 17.49 -13.27
CA GLN A 115 1.07 16.94 -12.90
C GLN A 115 0.99 16.40 -11.45
N PRO A 116 0.64 15.12 -11.27
CA PRO A 116 0.41 14.60 -9.94
C PRO A 116 1.74 14.36 -9.22
N LYS A 117 1.71 14.51 -7.89
CA LYS A 117 2.81 14.15 -6.99
C LYS A 117 2.25 13.34 -5.83
N SER A 118 3.06 12.45 -5.28
CA SER A 118 2.68 11.61 -4.15
C SER A 118 3.89 11.33 -3.27
N PHE A 119 3.65 11.17 -1.98
CA PHE A 119 4.65 10.79 -0.98
C PHE A 119 3.93 10.12 0.19
N LEU A 120 4.68 9.32 0.95
CA LEU A 120 4.18 8.67 2.16
C LEU A 120 4.53 9.50 3.39
N LEU A 121 3.61 9.58 4.33
CA LEU A 121 3.81 10.17 5.65
C LEU A 121 3.85 9.07 6.69
N LYS A 122 4.95 9.04 7.47
CA LYS A 122 5.05 8.20 8.66
C LYS A 122 4.03 8.63 9.72
N PRO A 123 3.56 7.70 10.56
CA PRO A 123 2.66 8.04 11.64
C PRO A 123 3.33 9.00 12.62
N THR A 124 2.52 9.88 13.20
CA THR A 124 2.88 10.76 14.31
C THR A 124 2.03 10.41 15.52
N GLN A 125 2.24 11.06 16.67
CA GLN A 125 1.41 10.83 17.87
C GLN A 125 -0.10 11.04 17.62
N LYS A 126 -0.48 11.89 16.67
CA LYS A 126 -1.89 12.26 16.40
C LYS A 126 -2.48 11.57 15.17
N TYR A 127 -1.65 11.09 14.24
CA TYR A 127 -2.13 10.61 12.94
C TYR A 127 -1.39 9.35 12.50
N GLY A 128 -2.13 8.40 11.90
CA GLY A 128 -1.57 7.18 11.32
C GLY A 128 -0.77 7.37 10.03
N HIS A 129 -0.49 6.23 9.38
CA HIS A 129 0.14 6.19 8.06
C HIS A 129 -0.76 6.86 7.02
N ARG A 130 -0.16 7.65 6.12
CA ARG A 130 -0.88 8.39 5.07
C ARG A 130 -0.07 8.50 3.79
#